data_AF-A0A2V9MEV1-F1
#
_entry.id   AF-A0A2V9MEV1-F1
#
_cell.length_a   1.000
_cell.length_b   1.000
_cell.length_c   1.000
_cell.angle_alpha   90.00
_cell.angle_beta   90.00
_cell.angle_gamma   90.00
#
_symmetry.space_group_name_H-M   'P 1'
#
loop_
_entity.id
_entity.type
_entity.pdbx_description
1 polymer ?
#
loop_
_entity_poly.entity_id
_entity_poly.type
_entity_poly.pdbx_seq_one_letter_code
_entity_poly.pdbx_strand_id
1 'polypeptide(L)'
;MKRKYAILSCALTLLSVLAPAQTGTGKVCLAPVPKVLKGYSSPEVQCGSLDFTVQIDDRVPIALSETKSILVDKLDIRARHTVVVRCDGKPNQTFRFRFADYQSQKLCFFIHGLYKTAQLWEDKQCPWCKCRE
;
A
#
# COMPACT_ATOMS: atom_id res chain seq x y z
N MET A 1 -4.98 30.37 -64.59
CA MET A 1 -4.41 29.19 -63.89
C MET A 1 -5.18 28.94 -62.61
N LYS A 2 -5.84 27.78 -62.45
CA LYS A 2 -6.58 27.41 -61.23
C LYS A 2 -5.83 26.25 -60.55
N ARG A 3 -5.22 26.50 -59.38
CA ARG A 3 -4.58 25.45 -58.55
C ARG A 3 -5.67 24.68 -57.79
N LYS A 4 -5.78 23.38 -58.04
CA LYS A 4 -6.62 22.45 -57.27
C LYS A 4 -5.77 21.89 -56.13
N TYR A 5 -6.15 22.16 -54.89
CA TYR A 5 -5.53 21.54 -53.72
C TYR A 5 -6.24 20.21 -53.45
N ALA A 6 -5.52 19.10 -53.57
CA ALA A 6 -5.99 17.79 -53.17
C ALA A 6 -5.83 17.66 -51.65
N ILE A 7 -6.95 17.55 -50.94
CA ILE A 7 -6.98 17.31 -49.50
C ILE A 7 -6.76 15.81 -49.30
N LEU A 8 -5.52 15.41 -48.96
CA LEU A 8 -5.25 14.07 -48.44
C LEU A 8 -5.77 14.00 -46.99
N SER A 9 -6.91 13.36 -46.80
CA SER A 9 -7.44 13.02 -45.48
C SER A 9 -6.70 11.77 -44.97
N CYS A 10 -5.76 11.98 -44.04
CA CYS A 10 -5.06 10.90 -43.34
C CYS A 10 -5.94 10.48 -42.15
N ALA A 11 -6.74 9.44 -42.33
CA ALA A 11 -7.56 8.88 -41.27
C ALA A 11 -6.66 8.15 -40.24
N LEU A 12 -6.29 8.84 -39.16
CA LEU A 12 -5.66 8.22 -37.99
C LEU A 12 -6.70 7.36 -37.26
N THR A 13 -6.72 6.07 -37.57
CA THR A 13 -7.45 5.08 -36.77
C THR A 13 -6.74 4.93 -35.42
N LEU A 14 -7.33 5.49 -34.36
CA LEU A 14 -6.96 5.20 -32.96
C LEU A 14 -7.23 3.71 -32.68
N LEU A 15 -6.22 2.86 -32.86
CA LEU A 15 -6.21 1.54 -32.22
C LEU A 15 -5.97 1.77 -30.73
N SER A 16 -7.05 1.78 -29.96
CA SER A 16 -6.99 1.69 -28.50
C SER A 16 -6.47 0.29 -28.16
N VAL A 17 -5.21 0.21 -27.76
CA VAL A 17 -4.61 -1.02 -27.23
C VAL A 17 -5.31 -1.33 -25.90
N LEU A 18 -6.32 -2.21 -25.96
CA LEU A 18 -6.88 -2.85 -24.76
C LEU A 18 -5.81 -3.79 -24.21
N ALA A 19 -4.97 -3.27 -23.33
CA ALA A 19 -4.11 -4.11 -22.51
C ALA A 19 -4.99 -5.09 -21.71
N PRO A 20 -4.62 -6.38 -21.61
CA PRO A 20 -5.36 -7.33 -20.79
C PRO A 20 -5.46 -6.79 -19.36
N ALA A 21 -6.68 -6.71 -18.84
CA ALA A 21 -6.88 -6.34 -17.44
C ALA A 21 -6.23 -7.41 -16.57
N GLN A 22 -5.09 -7.09 -15.95
CA GLN A 22 -4.40 -8.00 -15.05
C GLN A 22 -5.37 -8.42 -13.94
N THR A 23 -5.69 -9.71 -13.86
CA THR A 23 -6.51 -10.28 -12.79
C THR A 23 -5.59 -10.94 -11.78
N GLY A 24 -5.81 -10.69 -10.50
CA GLY A 24 -4.97 -11.28 -9.45
C GLY A 24 -5.24 -10.70 -8.08
N THR A 25 -4.63 -11.32 -7.07
CA THR A 25 -4.71 -10.89 -5.68
C THR A 25 -3.33 -10.64 -5.11
N GLY A 26 -3.18 -9.53 -4.39
CA GLY A 26 -1.98 -9.19 -3.64
C GLY A 26 -2.15 -9.50 -2.15
N LYS A 27 -1.04 -9.40 -1.44
CA LYS A 27 -0.95 -9.60 0.00
C LYS A 27 -0.11 -8.52 0.66
N VAL A 28 -0.50 -8.14 1.87
CA VAL A 28 0.25 -7.25 2.76
C VAL A 28 0.58 -8.04 4.02
N CYS A 29 1.87 -8.16 4.32
CA CYS A 29 2.36 -8.70 5.58
C CYS A 29 2.52 -7.57 6.59
N LEU A 30 1.85 -7.66 7.73
CA LEU A 30 1.99 -6.71 8.83
C LEU A 30 3.17 -7.16 9.71
N ALA A 31 4.21 -6.33 9.79
CA ALA A 31 5.36 -6.57 10.65
C ALA A 31 5.00 -6.47 12.14
N PRO A 32 5.71 -7.21 13.01
CA PRO A 32 5.56 -7.01 14.43
C PRO A 32 6.06 -5.63 14.87
N VAL A 33 5.43 -5.05 15.88
CA VAL A 33 5.83 -3.78 16.50
C VAL A 33 6.27 -4.03 17.94
N PRO A 34 7.56 -3.87 18.28
CA PRO A 34 8.01 -4.11 19.64
C PRO A 34 7.40 -3.08 20.62
N LYS A 35 7.17 -3.50 21.87
CA LYS A 35 6.64 -2.67 22.98
C LYS A 35 7.46 -1.41 23.29
N VAL A 36 8.65 -1.28 22.71
CA VAL A 36 9.49 -0.11 22.87
C VAL A 36 10.04 0.28 21.51
N LEU A 37 9.56 1.41 20.99
CA LEU A 37 10.15 2.07 19.84
C LEU A 37 11.07 3.20 20.31
N LYS A 38 12.39 3.00 20.14
CA LYS A 38 13.39 4.04 20.34
C LYS A 38 13.37 4.97 19.11
N GLY A 39 12.95 6.22 19.29
CA GLY A 39 12.85 7.17 18.19
C GLY A 39 12.11 8.45 18.54
N TYR A 40 12.22 9.42 17.64
CA TYR A 40 11.54 10.70 17.71
C TYR A 40 10.30 10.65 16.82
N SER A 41 9.17 11.11 17.32
CA SER A 41 7.96 11.32 16.51
C SER A 41 7.51 12.76 16.68
N SER A 42 6.94 13.36 15.64
CA SER A 42 6.19 14.59 15.86
C SER A 42 5.03 14.33 16.84
N PRO A 43 4.60 15.32 17.62
CA PRO A 43 3.48 15.15 18.56
C PRO A 43 2.20 14.62 17.87
N GLU A 44 1.99 15.00 16.61
CA GLU A 44 0.84 14.62 15.79
C GLU A 44 0.81 13.14 15.43
N VAL A 45 1.99 12.51 15.35
CA VAL A 45 2.17 11.11 14.95
C VAL A 45 2.49 10.22 16.15
N GLN A 46 2.69 10.81 17.33
CA GLN A 46 3.11 10.07 18.52
C GLN A 46 2.00 9.15 19.02
N CYS A 47 2.28 7.84 19.04
CA CYS A 47 1.50 6.87 19.78
C CYS A 47 2.21 6.52 21.09
N GLY A 48 1.62 6.92 22.22
CA GLY A 48 2.21 6.72 23.55
C GLY A 48 2.14 5.27 24.04
N SER A 49 1.04 4.57 23.75
CA SER A 49 0.81 3.18 24.15
C SER A 49 1.51 2.14 23.27
N LEU A 50 1.77 2.51 22.01
CA LEU A 50 2.16 1.57 20.93
C LEU A 50 1.08 0.51 20.62
N ASP A 51 -0.15 0.73 21.08
CA ASP A 51 -1.32 -0.09 20.79
C ASP A 51 -1.86 0.26 19.40
N PHE A 52 -1.15 -0.23 18.39
CA PHE A 52 -1.48 0.01 17.00
C PHE A 52 -2.49 -1.01 16.47
N THR A 53 -3.52 -0.51 15.79
CA THR A 53 -4.36 -1.33 14.92
C THR A 53 -4.26 -0.84 13.48
N VAL A 54 -4.27 -1.77 12.53
CA VAL A 54 -4.21 -1.51 11.10
C VAL A 54 -5.47 -2.03 10.45
N GLN A 55 -6.13 -1.17 9.69
CA GLN A 55 -7.25 -1.51 8.85
C GLN A 55 -6.86 -1.29 7.39
N ILE A 56 -7.14 -2.28 6.53
CA ILE A 56 -6.99 -2.16 5.08
C ILE A 56 -8.40 -2.24 4.48
N ASP A 57 -8.78 -1.19 3.76
CA ASP A 57 -10.13 -0.98 3.23
C ASP A 57 -11.21 -1.07 4.34
N ASP A 58 -12.34 -1.72 4.05
CA ASP A 58 -13.46 -1.88 4.98
C ASP A 58 -13.34 -3.13 5.85
N ARG A 59 -12.14 -3.75 5.92
CA ARG A 59 -11.90 -4.93 6.75
C ARG A 59 -11.87 -4.58 8.24
N VAL A 60 -12.05 -5.58 9.09
CA VAL A 60 -11.93 -5.43 10.55
C VAL A 60 -10.51 -4.95 10.90
N PRO A 61 -10.34 -3.92 11.75
CA PRO A 61 -9.02 -3.51 12.22
C PRO A 61 -8.27 -4.64 12.93
N ILE A 62 -6.99 -4.81 12.59
CA ILE A 62 -6.11 -5.86 13.11
C ILE A 62 -5.13 -5.24 14.08
N ALA A 63 -5.08 -5.73 15.32
CA ALA A 63 -4.05 -5.35 16.28
C ALA A 63 -2.68 -5.88 15.83
N LEU A 64 -1.66 -5.01 15.82
CA LEU A 64 -0.31 -5.43 15.50
C LEU A 64 0.26 -6.27 16.63
N SER A 65 0.87 -7.40 16.28
CA SER A 65 1.53 -8.28 17.26
C SER A 65 2.92 -7.74 17.59
N GLU A 66 3.38 -8.00 18.80
CA GLU A 66 4.75 -7.68 19.20
C GLU A 66 5.81 -8.64 18.65
N THR A 67 5.39 -9.86 18.27
CA THR A 67 6.32 -10.96 17.99
C THR A 67 6.06 -11.66 16.66
N LYS A 68 4.84 -11.58 16.12
CA LYS A 68 4.44 -12.31 14.92
C LYS A 68 4.05 -11.35 13.81
N SER A 69 4.37 -11.73 12.57
CA SER A 69 3.79 -11.06 11.42
C SER A 69 2.38 -11.58 11.15
N ILE A 70 1.49 -10.73 10.64
CA ILE A 70 0.10 -11.07 10.34
C ILE A 70 -0.14 -10.86 8.85
N LEU A 71 -0.66 -11.89 8.17
CA LEU A 71 -0.92 -11.83 6.74
C LEU A 71 -2.32 -11.25 6.46
N VAL A 72 -2.39 -10.28 5.56
CA VAL A 72 -3.64 -9.80 4.94
C VAL A 72 -3.59 -10.16 3.46
N ASP A 73 -4.38 -11.13 3.04
CA ASP A 73 -4.39 -11.67 1.68
C ASP A 73 -5.62 -11.23 0.88
N LYS A 74 -5.72 -11.70 -0.38
CA LYS A 74 -6.90 -11.52 -1.25
C LYS A 74 -7.27 -10.05 -1.49
N LEU A 75 -6.27 -9.17 -1.59
CA LEU A 75 -6.46 -7.77 -1.95
C LEU A 75 -6.45 -7.64 -3.48
N ASP A 76 -7.39 -6.90 -4.09
CA ASP A 76 -7.42 -6.73 -5.55
C ASP A 76 -6.23 -5.89 -6.03
N ILE A 77 -5.33 -6.48 -6.81
CA ILE A 77 -4.12 -5.80 -7.31
C ILE A 77 -4.40 -4.56 -8.16
N ARG A 78 -5.62 -4.42 -8.71
CA ARG A 78 -6.03 -3.26 -9.52
C ARG A 78 -6.64 -2.14 -8.68
N ALA A 79 -7.13 -2.47 -7.50
CA ALA A 79 -7.79 -1.51 -6.64
C ALA A 79 -6.77 -0.53 -6.05
N ARG A 80 -7.28 0.63 -5.65
CA ARG A 80 -6.56 1.52 -4.74
C ARG A 80 -7.04 1.21 -3.34
N HIS A 81 -6.14 0.70 -2.52
CA HIS A 81 -6.43 0.35 -1.14
C HIS A 81 -6.23 1.55 -0.22
N THR A 82 -7.00 1.61 0.86
CA THR A 82 -6.81 2.60 1.94
C THR A 82 -6.31 1.88 3.19
N VAL A 83 -5.25 2.39 3.79
CA VAL A 83 -4.72 1.90 5.06
C VAL A 83 -5.01 2.95 6.12
N VAL A 84 -5.67 2.54 7.20
CA VAL A 84 -5.91 3.38 8.38
C VAL A 84 -5.16 2.76 9.56
N VAL A 85 -4.22 3.51 10.09
CA VAL A 85 -3.45 3.14 11.28
C VAL A 85 -4.01 3.91 12.45
N ARG A 86 -4.39 3.20 13.50
CA ARG A 86 -4.93 3.79 14.73
C ARG A 86 -3.99 3.56 15.88
N CYS A 87 -3.93 4.54 16.77
CA CYS A 87 -3.32 4.43 18.09
C CYS A 87 -4.43 4.59 19.12
N ASP A 88 -4.54 3.67 20.08
CA ASP A 88 -5.60 3.70 21.12
C ASP A 88 -7.01 3.83 20.53
N GLY A 89 -7.24 3.14 19.41
CA GLY A 89 -8.52 3.17 18.69
C GLY A 89 -8.80 4.46 17.89
N LYS A 90 -7.94 5.48 17.97
CA LYS A 90 -8.09 6.74 17.21
C LYS A 90 -7.24 6.73 15.94
N PRO A 91 -7.75 7.18 14.77
CA PRO A 91 -6.93 7.35 13.57
C PRO A 91 -5.71 8.23 13.85
N ASN A 92 -4.53 7.69 13.57
CA ASN A 92 -3.25 8.36 13.71
C ASN A 92 -2.64 8.67 12.34
N GLN A 93 -2.72 7.72 11.40
CA GLN A 93 -2.26 7.88 10.03
C GLN A 93 -3.23 7.25 9.04
N THR A 94 -3.32 7.82 7.85
CA THR A 94 -4.08 7.25 6.75
C THR A 94 -3.35 7.50 5.44
N PHE A 95 -3.20 6.46 4.65
CA PHE A 95 -2.61 6.56 3.32
C PHE A 95 -3.29 5.60 2.36
N ARG A 96 -3.01 5.79 1.07
CA ARG A 96 -3.54 4.95 0.00
C ARG A 96 -2.41 4.37 -0.82
N PHE A 97 -2.61 3.18 -1.36
CA PHE A 97 -1.63 2.55 -2.25
C PHE A 97 -2.33 1.77 -3.37
N ARG A 98 -1.60 1.56 -4.47
CA ARG A 98 -1.93 0.53 -5.47
C ARG A 98 -0.77 -0.45 -5.51
N PHE A 99 -1.03 -1.72 -5.79
CA PHE A 99 0.05 -2.67 -6.02
C PHE A 99 0.90 -2.30 -7.24
N ALA A 100 0.31 -1.63 -8.24
CA ALA A 100 1.01 -1.14 -9.42
C ALA A 100 2.07 -0.05 -9.12
N ASP A 101 2.02 0.58 -7.94
CA ASP A 101 3.04 1.55 -7.51
C ASP A 101 4.32 0.83 -7.01
N TYR A 102 4.27 -0.50 -6.89
CA TYR A 102 5.34 -1.37 -6.46
C TYR A 102 5.63 -2.43 -7.53
N GLN A 103 6.85 -2.97 -7.53
CA GLN A 103 7.21 -4.07 -8.44
C GLN A 103 6.83 -5.44 -7.86
N SER A 104 5.90 -5.49 -6.90
CA SER A 104 5.52 -6.69 -6.16
C SER A 104 4.04 -6.70 -5.79
N GLN A 105 3.44 -7.90 -5.81
CA GLN A 105 2.11 -8.18 -5.25
C GLN A 105 2.18 -8.57 -3.76
N LYS A 106 3.38 -8.56 -3.18
CA LYS A 106 3.68 -8.88 -1.79
C LYS A 106 4.34 -7.67 -1.15
N LEU A 107 3.60 -7.00 -0.27
CA LEU A 107 4.07 -5.80 0.41
C LEU A 107 4.24 -6.06 1.91
N CYS A 108 5.11 -5.29 2.54
CA CYS A 108 5.35 -5.31 3.97
C CYS A 108 4.92 -3.96 4.58
N PHE A 109 3.95 -4.01 5.48
CA PHE A 109 3.59 -2.89 6.33
C PHE A 109 4.42 -2.95 7.61
N PHE A 110 4.95 -1.82 8.06
CA PHE A 110 5.65 -1.74 9.34
C PHE A 110 5.59 -0.33 9.94
N ILE A 111 5.77 -0.23 11.26
CA ILE A 111 6.00 1.06 11.93
C ILE A 111 7.51 1.28 12.01
N HIS A 112 8.00 2.34 11.37
CA HIS A 112 9.42 2.69 11.36
C HIS A 112 9.85 3.16 12.74
N GLY A 113 10.75 2.42 13.41
CA GLY A 113 11.04 2.65 14.84
C GLY A 113 11.56 4.06 15.17
N LEU A 114 12.42 4.62 14.32
CA LEU A 114 13.04 5.94 14.53
C LEU A 114 12.05 7.11 14.40
N TYR A 115 11.02 6.97 13.56
CA TYR A 115 10.08 8.04 13.22
C TYR A 115 8.64 7.77 13.71
N LYS A 116 8.39 6.54 14.17
CA LYS A 116 7.08 6.00 14.55
C LYS A 116 6.01 6.21 13.47
N THR A 117 6.43 6.21 12.21
CA THR A 117 5.56 6.36 11.04
C THR A 117 5.26 5.00 10.42
N ALA A 118 4.03 4.80 9.96
CA ALA A 118 3.67 3.65 9.17
C ALA A 118 4.27 3.77 7.77
N GLN A 119 4.82 2.66 7.30
CA GLN A 119 5.42 2.55 5.98
C GLN A 119 4.97 1.25 5.30
N LEU A 120 5.00 1.27 3.97
CA LEU A 120 4.63 0.14 3.12
C LEU A 120 5.67 -0.03 2.02
N TRP A 121 6.44 -1.12 2.06
CA TRP A 121 7.55 -1.42 1.15
C TRP A 121 7.35 -2.78 0.46
N GLU A 122 8.16 -3.07 -0.55
CA GLU A 122 8.24 -4.42 -1.15
C GLU A 122 8.80 -5.43 -0.14
N ASP A 123 8.25 -6.65 -0.08
CA ASP A 123 8.61 -7.66 0.93
C ASP A 123 10.12 -7.98 1.00
N LYS A 124 10.80 -8.05 -0.14
CA LYS A 124 12.23 -8.35 -0.28
C LYS A 124 13.13 -7.36 0.45
N GLN A 125 12.63 -6.15 0.76
CA GLN A 125 13.37 -5.11 1.46
C GLN A 125 13.12 -5.14 2.97
N CYS A 126 12.33 -6.09 3.47
CA CYS A 126 11.82 -6.08 4.84
C CYS A 126 12.02 -7.44 5.54
N PRO A 127 13.23 -7.72 6.07
CA PRO A 127 13.52 -8.99 6.77
C PRO A 127 12.67 -9.22 8.04
N TRP A 128 12.02 -8.18 8.56
CA TRP A 128 11.11 -8.25 9.70
C TRP A 128 9.69 -8.70 9.34
N CYS A 129 9.32 -8.71 8.05
CA CYS A 129 8.06 -9.28 7.59
C CYS A 129 8.23 -10.78 7.32
N LYS A 130 7.69 -11.61 8.23
CA LYS A 130 7.89 -13.07 8.24
C LYS A 130 6.61 -13.87 7.91
N CYS A 131 5.64 -13.26 7.25
CA CYS A 131 4.45 -13.98 6.82
C CYS A 131 4.83 -15.11 5.86
N ARG A 132 4.36 -16.32 6.14
CA ARG A 132 4.47 -17.43 5.19
C ARG A 132 3.43 -17.27 4.09
N GLU A 133 3.67 -17.92 2.96
CA GLU A 133 2.75 -17.91 1.82
C GLU A 133 1.42 -18.60 2.11
#